data_AF-A0A6N7IXV9-F1
#
_entry.id   AF-A0A6N7IXV9-F1
#
_cell.length_a   1.000
_cell.length_b   1.000
_cell.length_c   1.000
_cell.angle_alpha   90.00
_cell.angle_beta   90.00
_cell.angle_gamma   90.00
#
_symmetry.space_group_name_H-M   'P 1'
#
loop_
_entity.id
_entity.type
_entity.pdbx_description
1 polymer ?
#
loop_
_entity_poly.entity_id
_entity_poly.type
_entity_poly.pdbx_seq_one_letter_code
_entity_poly.pdbx_strand_id
1 'polypeptide(L)'
;MAKMVGLSLVVKQGWMRKAVALLEDNLPEAEYRKQLEEHLSYEIDSPTNRRKAREILMRIWYLNSEGVEQLQEEGRRLIQKYPDNLTEIGWCMMPLAYPVFLDISRLMGKMFEFEDTITTTQIRKKTFDEYGERGTVDYSTTKIISTMRELGGVESPAVGKQKRVKISVTNPEIVTFMTKVAMYLGGSSYYTFSALAEFPFLFPFEYRLAKEAILQDEAFVTTNFGGELSVSLKN
;
A
#
# COMPACT_ATOMS: atom_id res chain seq x y z
N MET A 1 21.02 6.54 -3.20
CA MET A 1 20.13 5.99 -2.16
C MET A 1 19.30 7.12 -1.58
N ALA A 2 18.02 7.20 -1.93
CA ALA A 2 17.14 8.25 -1.43
C ALA A 2 17.06 8.19 0.10
N LYS A 3 17.05 9.36 0.77
CA LYS A 3 16.68 9.47 2.18
C LYS A 3 15.32 8.80 2.35
N MET A 4 15.32 7.57 2.88
CA MET A 4 14.12 6.80 3.11
C MET A 4 13.22 7.61 4.05
N VAL A 5 12.15 8.19 3.53
CA VAL A 5 11.15 8.85 4.37
C VAL A 5 10.38 7.72 5.07
N GLY A 6 10.73 7.46 6.32
CA GLY A 6 10.05 6.46 7.13
C GLY A 6 8.62 6.89 7.48
N LEU A 7 7.69 5.93 7.49
CA LEU A 7 6.36 6.12 8.06
C LEU A 7 6.49 6.26 9.58
N SER A 8 6.38 7.49 10.09
CA SER A 8 6.73 7.81 11.48
C SER A 8 5.57 7.70 12.48
N LEU A 9 4.36 7.40 12.02
CA LEU A 9 3.15 7.24 12.83
C LEU A 9 2.31 6.08 12.32
N VAL A 10 1.50 5.52 13.23
CA VAL A 10 0.42 4.61 12.85
C VAL A 10 -0.64 5.43 12.14
N VAL A 11 -1.07 5.01 10.96
CA VAL A 11 -2.17 5.66 10.24
C VAL A 11 -3.45 4.92 10.55
N LYS A 12 -4.33 5.51 11.35
CA LYS A 12 -5.61 4.89 11.72
C LYS A 12 -6.57 4.85 10.55
N GLN A 13 -7.47 3.86 10.54
CA GLN A 13 -8.47 3.73 9.49
C GLN A 13 -9.38 4.96 9.41
N GLY A 14 -9.84 5.49 10.55
CA GLY A 14 -10.69 6.69 10.60
C GLY A 14 -10.04 7.91 9.93
N TRP A 15 -8.73 8.09 10.11
CA TRP A 15 -8.01 9.20 9.51
C TRP A 15 -7.90 9.05 7.99
N MET A 16 -7.68 7.83 7.49
CA MET A 16 -7.68 7.55 6.05
C MET A 16 -9.06 7.75 5.44
N ARG A 17 -10.13 7.29 6.11
CA ARG A 17 -11.51 7.52 5.66
C ARG A 17 -11.82 9.00 5.52
N LYS A 18 -11.39 9.83 6.49
CA LYS A 18 -11.56 11.29 6.37
C LYS A 18 -10.75 11.86 5.21
N ALA A 19 -9.49 11.48 5.05
CA ALA A 19 -8.64 11.96 3.97
C ALA A 19 -9.25 11.65 2.59
N VAL A 20 -9.72 10.42 2.40
CA VAL A 20 -10.40 9.98 1.18
C VAL A 20 -11.71 10.73 0.94
N ALA A 21 -12.54 10.90 1.96
CA ALA A 21 -13.82 11.60 1.82
C ALA A 21 -13.66 13.05 1.35
N LEU A 22 -12.57 13.72 1.75
CA LEU A 22 -12.26 15.09 1.33
C LEU A 22 -11.86 15.21 -0.16
N LEU A 23 -11.66 14.09 -0.88
CA LEU A 23 -11.31 14.13 -2.30
C LEU A 23 -12.48 14.52 -3.19
N GLU A 24 -13.72 14.19 -2.80
CA GLU A 24 -14.94 14.47 -3.59
C GLU A 24 -15.11 15.97 -3.89
N ASP A 25 -14.71 16.81 -2.94
CA ASP A 25 -14.86 18.26 -2.99
C ASP A 25 -13.83 18.94 -3.92
N ASN A 26 -12.86 18.20 -4.47
CA ASN A 26 -11.75 18.72 -5.29
C ASN A 26 -11.09 19.98 -4.68
N LEU A 27 -10.92 19.96 -3.36
CA LEU A 27 -10.50 21.13 -2.60
C LEU A 27 -9.09 21.60 -3.01
N PRO A 28 -8.85 22.93 -3.03
CA PRO A 28 -7.50 23.46 -3.03
C PRO A 28 -6.69 22.93 -1.84
N GLU A 29 -5.38 22.76 -2.01
CA GLU A 29 -4.51 22.11 -1.00
C GLU A 29 -4.66 22.73 0.38
N ALA A 30 -4.72 24.06 0.47
CA ALA A 30 -4.86 24.77 1.72
C ALA A 30 -6.14 24.39 2.49
N GLU A 31 -7.25 24.21 1.79
CA GLU A 31 -8.53 23.87 2.39
C GLU A 31 -8.60 22.38 2.76
N TYR A 32 -8.11 21.49 1.88
CA TYR A 32 -7.97 20.06 2.20
C TYR A 32 -7.11 19.88 3.47
N ARG A 33 -5.97 20.57 3.53
CA ARG A 33 -5.05 20.57 4.68
C ARG A 33 -5.73 21.04 5.96
N LYS A 34 -6.53 22.11 5.88
CA LYS A 34 -7.25 22.68 7.02
C LYS A 34 -8.32 21.74 7.55
N GLN A 35 -9.17 21.19 6.69
CA GLN A 35 -10.23 20.27 7.12
C GLN A 35 -9.67 18.96 7.69
N LEU A 36 -8.55 18.47 7.14
CA LEU A 36 -7.87 17.31 7.68
C LEU A 36 -7.23 17.61 9.05
N GLU A 37 -6.62 18.78 9.23
CA GLU A 37 -6.09 19.23 10.52
C GLU A 37 -7.18 19.29 11.60
N GLU A 38 -8.34 19.86 11.27
CA GLU A 38 -9.49 19.97 12.17
C GLU A 38 -9.93 18.58 12.63
N HIS A 39 -10.13 17.64 11.70
CA HIS A 39 -10.49 16.27 12.05
C HIS A 39 -9.46 15.57 12.95
N LEU A 40 -8.16 15.67 12.60
CA LEU A 40 -7.10 15.05 13.39
C LEU A 40 -6.96 15.68 14.79
N SER A 41 -7.38 16.93 14.98
CA SER A 41 -7.31 17.62 16.27
C SER A 41 -8.22 17.02 17.33
N TYR A 42 -9.29 16.33 16.93
CA TYR A 42 -10.18 15.63 17.87
C TYR A 42 -9.56 14.38 18.50
N GLU A 43 -8.54 13.79 17.87
CA GLU A 43 -7.89 12.56 18.32
C GLU A 43 -6.42 12.70 18.70
N ILE A 44 -5.75 13.76 18.23
CA ILE A 44 -4.30 13.94 18.41
C ILE A 44 -4.01 15.30 19.05
N ASP A 45 -3.86 15.30 20.37
CA ASP A 45 -3.52 16.52 21.13
C ASP A 45 -2.15 17.09 20.74
N SER A 46 -1.16 16.21 20.62
CA SER A 46 0.23 16.59 20.31
C SER A 46 0.31 17.29 18.93
N PRO A 47 0.69 18.58 18.86
CA PRO A 47 0.79 19.30 17.59
C PRO A 47 1.80 18.67 16.61
N THR A 48 2.90 18.12 17.13
CA THR A 48 3.92 17.45 16.30
C THR A 48 3.38 16.19 15.63
N ASN A 49 2.75 15.31 16.39
CA ASN A 49 2.11 14.10 15.83
C ASN A 49 0.96 14.44 14.88
N ARG A 50 0.15 15.46 15.20
CA ARG A 50 -0.94 15.89 14.33
C ARG A 50 -0.44 16.39 12.98
N ARG A 51 0.58 17.26 12.99
CA ARG A 51 1.29 17.70 11.77
C ARG A 51 1.80 16.52 10.95
N LYS A 52 2.47 15.55 11.59
CA LYS A 52 3.01 14.35 10.92
C LYS A 52 1.91 13.48 10.31
N ALA A 53 0.81 13.24 11.04
CA ALA A 53 -0.33 12.47 10.55
C ALA A 53 -0.94 13.11 9.31
N ARG A 54 -1.16 14.42 9.36
CA ARG A 54 -1.64 15.21 8.21
C ARG A 54 -0.70 15.12 7.01
N GLU A 55 0.60 15.31 7.22
CA GLU A 55 1.61 15.20 6.14
C GLU A 55 1.62 13.80 5.49
N ILE A 56 1.48 12.74 6.30
CA ILE A 56 1.39 11.36 5.82
C ILE A 56 0.15 11.16 4.95
N LEU A 57 -1.02 11.54 5.46
CA LEU A 57 -2.29 11.39 4.76
C LEU A 57 -2.33 12.20 3.47
N MET A 58 -1.80 13.43 3.48
CA MET A 58 -1.69 14.24 2.26
C MET A 58 -0.77 13.58 1.23
N ARG A 59 0.35 12.99 1.62
CA ARG A 59 1.24 12.29 0.68
C ARG A 59 0.62 11.03 0.08
N ILE A 60 -0.18 10.30 0.85
CA ILE A 60 -0.87 9.11 0.36
C ILE A 60 -2.02 9.51 -0.56
N TRP A 61 -2.87 10.45 -0.14
CA TRP A 61 -4.18 10.66 -0.75
C TRP A 61 -4.34 11.94 -1.57
N TYR A 62 -3.45 12.93 -1.48
CA TYR A 62 -3.66 14.22 -2.14
C TYR A 62 -2.49 14.61 -3.07
N LEU A 63 -1.26 14.50 -2.59
CA LEU A 63 -0.06 14.89 -3.31
C LEU A 63 0.39 13.80 -4.27
N ASN A 64 1.04 14.25 -5.34
CA ASN A 64 1.67 13.39 -6.33
C ASN A 64 3.15 13.19 -6.00
N SER A 65 3.61 11.97 -6.14
CA SER A 65 5.02 11.58 -6.04
C SER A 65 5.58 11.32 -7.43
N GLU A 66 6.82 11.77 -7.65
CA GLU A 66 7.48 11.74 -8.95
C GLU A 66 7.53 10.30 -9.52
N GLY A 67 7.02 10.13 -10.73
CA GLY A 67 7.05 8.86 -11.47
C GLY A 67 5.92 7.89 -11.14
N VAL A 68 5.01 8.23 -10.22
CA VAL A 68 3.84 7.39 -9.84
C VAL A 68 2.52 8.15 -9.90
N GLU A 69 2.49 9.33 -10.50
CA GLU A 69 1.34 10.24 -10.50
C GLU A 69 0.09 9.58 -11.07
N GLN A 70 0.23 8.90 -12.22
CA GLN A 70 -0.89 8.22 -12.88
C GLN A 70 -1.51 7.12 -12.00
N LEU A 71 -0.68 6.35 -11.29
CA LEU A 71 -1.15 5.32 -10.35
C LEU A 71 -1.84 5.94 -9.14
N GLN A 72 -1.30 7.04 -8.60
CA GLN A 72 -1.94 7.72 -7.48
C GLN A 72 -3.27 8.37 -7.87
N GLU A 73 -3.36 8.92 -9.08
CA GLU A 73 -4.61 9.45 -9.64
C GLU A 73 -5.65 8.34 -9.86
N GLU A 74 -5.24 7.19 -10.40
CA GLU A 74 -6.11 6.01 -10.55
C GLU A 74 -6.61 5.53 -9.18
N GLY A 75 -5.73 5.42 -8.19
CA GLY A 75 -6.10 5.04 -6.82
C GLY A 75 -7.10 6.02 -6.18
N ARG A 76 -6.91 7.34 -6.37
CA ARG A 76 -7.86 8.36 -5.91
C ARG A 76 -9.23 8.24 -6.58
N ARG A 77 -9.27 8.03 -7.91
CA ARG A 77 -10.53 7.82 -8.64
C ARG A 77 -11.24 6.55 -8.17
N LEU A 78 -10.50 5.46 -7.97
CA LEU A 78 -11.06 4.19 -7.54
C LEU A 78 -11.60 4.26 -6.12
N ILE A 79 -10.93 4.94 -5.19
CA ILE A 79 -11.44 5.02 -3.82
C ILE A 79 -12.68 5.91 -3.72
N GLN A 80 -12.81 6.95 -4.55
CA GLN A 80 -14.04 7.72 -4.66
C GLN A 80 -15.20 6.88 -5.21
N LYS A 81 -14.92 5.99 -6.17
CA LYS A 81 -15.91 5.08 -6.74
C LYS A 81 -16.28 3.92 -5.81
N TYR A 82 -15.31 3.42 -5.04
CA TYR A 82 -15.41 2.24 -4.19
C TYR A 82 -14.89 2.53 -2.76
N PRO A 83 -15.55 3.41 -1.98
CA PRO A 83 -15.05 3.87 -0.69
C PRO A 83 -14.93 2.75 0.37
N ASP A 84 -15.68 1.67 0.22
CA ASP A 84 -15.58 0.50 1.09
C ASP A 84 -14.30 -0.31 0.88
N ASN A 85 -13.63 -0.15 -0.27
CA ASN A 85 -12.38 -0.82 -0.61
C ASN A 85 -11.12 -0.03 -0.19
N LEU A 86 -11.23 0.71 0.91
CA LEU A 86 -10.12 1.46 1.50
C LEU A 86 -8.92 0.57 1.82
N THR A 87 -9.17 -0.67 2.22
CA THR A 87 -8.10 -1.59 2.59
C THR A 87 -7.23 -1.95 1.39
N GLU A 88 -7.81 -2.43 0.30
CA GLU A 88 -7.09 -2.85 -0.91
C GLU A 88 -6.39 -1.66 -1.57
N ILE A 89 -7.13 -0.56 -1.76
CA ILE A 89 -6.61 0.61 -2.45
C ILE A 89 -5.56 1.31 -1.59
N GLY A 90 -5.80 1.45 -0.27
CA GLY A 90 -4.84 2.01 0.67
C GLY A 90 -3.54 1.21 0.73
N TRP A 91 -3.61 -0.12 0.67
CA TRP A 91 -2.44 -1.00 0.64
C TRP A 91 -1.56 -0.79 -0.60
N CYS A 92 -2.17 -0.43 -1.73
CA CYS A 92 -1.47 -0.04 -2.95
C CYS A 92 -0.97 1.41 -2.93
N MET A 93 -1.73 2.34 -2.34
CA MET A 93 -1.36 3.76 -2.29
C MET A 93 -0.21 4.06 -1.33
N MET A 94 -0.13 3.33 -0.20
CA MET A 94 0.94 3.50 0.78
C MET A 94 2.35 3.33 0.21
N PRO A 95 2.70 2.23 -0.49
CA PRO A 95 4.05 2.05 -1.02
C PRO A 95 4.42 3.03 -2.13
N LEU A 96 3.44 3.59 -2.86
CA LEU A 96 3.69 4.66 -3.84
C LEU A 96 4.19 5.96 -3.17
N ALA A 97 3.69 6.26 -1.96
CA ALA A 97 4.12 7.43 -1.18
C ALA A 97 5.27 7.14 -0.20
N TYR A 98 5.37 5.89 0.27
CA TYR A 98 6.30 5.44 1.31
C TYR A 98 6.92 4.09 0.92
N PRO A 99 8.05 4.09 0.19
CA PRO A 99 8.68 2.85 -0.27
C PRO A 99 9.02 1.84 0.84
N VAL A 100 9.29 2.31 2.06
CA VAL A 100 9.52 1.41 3.21
C VAL A 100 8.32 0.51 3.52
N PHE A 101 7.09 0.93 3.18
CA PHE A 101 5.90 0.08 3.31
C PHE A 101 6.01 -1.13 2.39
N LEU A 102 6.47 -0.94 1.15
CA LEU A 102 6.69 -2.03 0.19
C LEU A 102 7.67 -3.07 0.74
N ASP A 103 8.80 -2.60 1.27
CA ASP A 103 9.87 -3.45 1.78
C ASP A 103 9.38 -4.34 2.92
N ILE A 104 8.74 -3.74 3.93
CA ILE A 104 8.18 -4.47 5.07
C ILE A 104 7.03 -5.39 4.62
N SER A 105 6.19 -4.94 3.67
CA SER A 105 5.11 -5.77 3.14
C SER A 105 5.64 -7.00 2.39
N ARG A 106 6.64 -6.82 1.52
CA ARG A 106 7.29 -7.94 0.81
C ARG A 106 7.88 -8.94 1.78
N LEU A 107 8.57 -8.44 2.79
CA LEU A 107 9.19 -9.26 3.81
C LEU A 107 8.15 -10.10 4.56
N MET A 108 7.09 -9.46 5.06
CA MET A 108 6.01 -10.14 5.78
C MET A 108 5.28 -11.13 4.87
N GLY A 109 4.96 -10.75 3.63
CA GLY A 109 4.32 -11.62 2.65
C GLY A 109 5.09 -12.92 2.42
N LYS A 110 6.40 -12.82 2.17
CA LYS A 110 7.29 -13.99 2.04
C LYS A 110 7.30 -14.85 3.30
N MET A 111 7.28 -14.25 4.49
CA MET A 111 7.23 -15.03 5.72
C MET A 111 5.89 -15.76 5.89
N PHE A 112 4.77 -15.12 5.51
CA PHE A 112 3.43 -15.70 5.56
C PHE A 112 3.19 -16.82 4.52
N GLU A 113 4.07 -16.98 3.54
CA GLU A 113 4.06 -18.16 2.65
C GLU A 113 4.45 -19.44 3.41
N PHE A 114 5.28 -19.34 4.46
CA PHE A 114 5.79 -20.49 5.21
C PHE A 114 5.18 -20.64 6.60
N GLU A 115 4.77 -19.54 7.23
CA GLU A 115 4.26 -19.51 8.61
C GLU A 115 2.94 -18.74 8.69
N ASP A 116 1.87 -19.35 9.21
CA ASP A 116 0.60 -18.64 9.42
C ASP A 116 0.68 -17.56 10.51
N THR A 117 1.66 -17.66 11.40
CA THR A 117 1.90 -16.71 12.47
C THR A 117 3.38 -16.39 12.57
N ILE A 118 3.71 -15.12 12.41
CA ILE A 118 5.07 -14.59 12.49
C ILE A 118 5.20 -13.65 13.69
N THR A 119 6.41 -13.36 14.14
CA THR A 119 6.66 -12.46 15.27
C THR A 119 7.26 -11.13 14.82
N THR A 120 6.97 -10.06 15.56
CA THR A 120 7.61 -8.76 15.37
C THR A 120 9.14 -8.87 15.47
N THR A 121 9.66 -9.75 16.32
CA THR A 121 11.09 -10.02 16.43
C THR A 121 11.67 -10.63 15.15
N GLN A 122 11.01 -11.63 14.54
CA GLN A 122 11.44 -12.20 13.26
C GLN A 122 11.41 -11.15 12.14
N ILE A 123 10.35 -10.33 12.08
CA ILE A 123 10.23 -9.25 11.08
C ILE A 123 11.38 -8.27 11.25
N ARG A 124 11.59 -7.72 12.45
CA ARG A 124 12.67 -6.77 12.75
C ARG A 124 14.05 -7.32 12.42
N LYS A 125 14.32 -8.58 12.80
CA LYS A 125 15.59 -9.24 12.51
C LYS A 125 15.86 -9.27 11.00
N LYS A 126 14.92 -9.76 10.20
CA LYS A 126 15.09 -9.80 8.74
C LYS A 126 15.18 -8.40 8.12
N THR A 127 14.45 -7.42 8.65
CA THR A 127 14.59 -6.03 8.21
C THR A 127 16.02 -5.50 8.49
N PHE A 128 16.62 -5.82 9.64
CA PHE A 128 18.00 -5.43 9.92
C PHE A 128 19.02 -6.17 9.04
N ASP A 129 18.77 -7.43 8.72
CA ASP A 129 19.62 -8.20 7.80
C ASP A 129 19.64 -7.55 6.40
N GLU A 130 18.53 -6.99 5.92
CA GLU A 130 18.42 -6.33 4.60
C GLU A 130 18.90 -4.87 4.59
N TYR A 131 18.65 -4.09 5.65
CA TYR A 131 18.86 -2.63 5.65
C TYR A 131 19.95 -2.14 6.64
N GLY A 132 20.51 -3.05 7.44
CA GLY A 132 21.40 -2.75 8.56
C GLY A 132 20.65 -2.23 9.80
N GLU A 133 21.33 -2.25 10.95
CA GLU A 133 20.78 -1.81 12.23
C GLU A 133 20.66 -0.27 12.31
N ARG A 134 19.59 0.28 11.73
CA ARG A 134 19.24 1.70 11.84
C ARG A 134 18.00 1.85 12.70
N GLY A 135 18.09 2.60 13.80
CA GLY A 135 16.96 2.83 14.71
C GLY A 135 15.73 3.47 14.04
N THR A 136 15.90 4.17 12.91
CA THR A 136 14.80 4.74 12.12
C THR A 136 14.00 3.68 11.36
N VAL A 137 14.65 2.60 10.91
CA VAL A 137 14.02 1.48 10.22
C VAL A 137 13.18 0.70 11.22
N ASP A 138 13.77 0.40 12.38
CA ASP A 138 13.10 -0.27 13.49
C ASP A 138 11.79 0.42 13.92
N TYR A 139 11.89 1.73 14.14
CA TYR A 139 10.77 2.56 14.51
C TYR A 139 9.66 2.50 13.44
N SER A 140 10.03 2.62 12.17
CA SER A 140 9.08 2.59 11.04
C SER A 140 8.39 1.23 10.92
N THR A 141 9.12 0.12 11.09
CA THR A 141 8.57 -1.25 11.02
C THR A 141 7.39 -1.44 11.96
N THR A 142 7.50 -0.99 13.22
CA THR A 142 6.40 -1.14 14.19
C THR A 142 5.17 -0.31 13.81
N LYS A 143 5.36 0.86 13.21
CA LYS A 143 4.27 1.74 12.74
C LYS A 143 3.59 1.17 11.51
N ILE A 144 4.35 0.59 10.59
CA ILE A 144 3.84 -0.08 9.39
C ILE A 144 3.00 -1.30 9.78
N ILE A 145 3.52 -2.19 10.63
CA ILE A 145 2.76 -3.37 11.11
C ILE A 145 1.45 -2.91 11.76
N SER A 146 1.49 -1.89 12.62
CA SER A 146 0.28 -1.37 13.27
C SER A 146 -0.70 -0.77 12.27
N THR A 147 -0.20 -0.08 11.23
CA THR A 147 -1.02 0.48 10.15
C THR A 147 -1.68 -0.62 9.31
N MET A 148 -0.97 -1.73 9.06
CA MET A 148 -1.57 -2.91 8.41
C MET A 148 -2.70 -3.52 9.25
N ARG A 149 -2.61 -3.44 10.59
CA ARG A 149 -3.72 -3.85 11.48
C ARG A 149 -4.90 -2.90 11.41
N GLU A 150 -4.65 -1.59 11.35
CA GLU A 150 -5.69 -0.57 11.14
C GLU A 150 -6.41 -0.76 9.80
N LEU A 151 -5.68 -1.19 8.76
CA LEU A 151 -6.27 -1.58 7.47
C LEU A 151 -7.01 -2.93 7.51
N GLY A 152 -6.88 -3.71 8.58
CA GLY A 152 -7.54 -5.00 8.75
C GLY A 152 -6.84 -6.18 8.07
N GLY A 153 -5.66 -5.97 7.47
CA GLY A 153 -4.92 -7.05 6.80
C GLY A 153 -4.06 -7.91 7.71
N VAL A 154 -3.78 -7.45 8.93
CA VAL A 154 -2.99 -8.17 9.94
C VAL A 154 -3.72 -8.12 11.28
N GLU A 155 -3.76 -9.25 11.98
CA GLU A 155 -4.25 -9.36 13.35
C GLU A 155 -3.11 -9.71 14.33
N SER A 156 -3.32 -9.39 15.61
CA SER A 156 -2.36 -9.69 16.68
C SER A 156 -2.96 -10.73 17.65
N PRO A 157 -2.80 -12.05 17.40
CA PRO A 157 -3.41 -13.07 18.26
C PRO A 157 -2.81 -13.11 19.67
N ALA A 158 -1.58 -12.61 19.84
CA ALA A 158 -0.93 -12.39 21.13
C ALA A 158 0.10 -11.26 21.00
N VAL A 159 0.63 -10.78 22.13
CA VAL A 159 1.68 -9.75 22.15
C VAL A 159 2.85 -10.16 21.26
N GLY A 160 3.17 -9.31 20.29
CA GLY A 160 4.28 -9.53 19.35
C GLY A 160 4.04 -10.57 18.25
N LYS A 161 2.92 -11.30 18.26
CA LYS A 161 2.55 -12.24 17.18
C LYS A 161 1.67 -11.55 16.14
N GLN A 162 1.89 -11.86 14.87
CA GLN A 162 1.20 -11.31 13.70
C GLN A 162 0.64 -12.45 12.88
N LYS A 163 -0.63 -12.35 12.48
CA LYS A 163 -1.27 -13.29 11.57
C LYS A 163 -1.95 -12.52 10.44
N ARG A 164 -1.81 -13.00 9.20
CA ARG A 164 -2.50 -12.41 8.05
C ARG A 164 -4.00 -12.69 8.12
N VAL A 165 -4.80 -11.70 7.74
CA VAL A 165 -6.25 -11.86 7.56
C VAL A 165 -6.52 -11.98 6.07
N LYS A 166 -6.98 -13.13 5.60
CA LYS A 166 -7.28 -13.35 4.18
C LYS A 166 -8.44 -12.44 3.75
N ILE A 167 -8.20 -11.62 2.73
CA ILE A 167 -9.21 -10.67 2.21
C ILE A 167 -9.46 -10.99 0.74
N SER A 168 -10.67 -11.40 0.40
CA SER A 168 -11.04 -11.67 -0.99
C SER A 168 -11.32 -10.38 -1.74
N VAL A 169 -10.63 -10.16 -2.86
CA VAL A 169 -10.84 -8.99 -3.74
C VAL A 169 -11.48 -9.46 -5.04
N THR A 170 -12.76 -9.11 -5.21
CA THR A 170 -13.57 -9.58 -6.35
C THR A 170 -13.84 -8.51 -7.40
N ASN A 171 -13.64 -7.23 -7.06
CA ASN A 171 -13.88 -6.12 -7.98
C ASN A 171 -12.77 -6.08 -9.06
N PRO A 172 -13.11 -6.28 -10.36
CA PRO A 172 -12.10 -6.36 -11.42
C PRO A 172 -11.27 -5.09 -11.59
N GLU A 173 -11.86 -3.90 -11.40
CA GLU A 173 -11.12 -2.63 -11.51
C GLU A 173 -10.07 -2.51 -10.41
N ILE A 174 -10.39 -2.95 -9.21
CA ILE A 174 -9.45 -2.94 -8.07
C ILE A 174 -8.36 -3.97 -8.27
N VAL A 175 -8.69 -5.18 -8.73
CA VAL A 175 -7.70 -6.22 -9.05
C VAL A 175 -6.73 -5.76 -10.15
N THR A 176 -7.25 -5.12 -11.19
CA THR A 176 -6.43 -4.52 -12.25
C THR A 176 -5.51 -3.43 -11.71
N PHE A 177 -6.02 -2.53 -10.88
CA PHE A 177 -5.22 -1.49 -10.23
C PHE A 177 -4.11 -2.07 -9.34
N MET A 178 -4.45 -3.03 -8.48
CA MET A 178 -3.49 -3.74 -7.63
C MET A 178 -2.37 -4.37 -8.47
N THR A 179 -2.73 -4.96 -9.61
CA THR A 179 -1.78 -5.58 -10.55
C THR A 179 -0.85 -4.54 -11.17
N LYS A 180 -1.36 -3.40 -11.65
CA LYS A 180 -0.53 -2.31 -12.20
C LYS A 180 0.46 -1.79 -11.16
N VAL A 181 -0.01 -1.50 -9.95
CA VAL A 181 0.84 -1.04 -8.84
C VAL A 181 1.91 -2.09 -8.52
N ALA A 182 1.54 -3.37 -8.52
CA ALA A 182 2.47 -4.44 -8.22
C ALA A 182 3.55 -4.63 -9.28
N MET A 183 3.18 -4.57 -10.56
CA MET A 183 4.13 -4.61 -11.67
C MET A 183 5.10 -3.44 -11.61
N TYR A 184 4.58 -2.21 -11.41
CA TYR A 184 5.39 -1.00 -11.30
C TYR A 184 6.39 -1.10 -10.15
N LEU A 185 5.91 -1.41 -8.94
CA LEU A 185 6.77 -1.51 -7.76
C LEU A 185 7.73 -2.69 -7.83
N GLY A 186 7.35 -3.77 -8.53
CA GLY A 186 8.22 -4.92 -8.77
C GLY A 186 9.39 -4.61 -9.70
N GLY A 187 9.27 -3.61 -10.57
CA GLY A 187 10.37 -3.05 -11.36
C GLY A 187 10.92 -3.95 -12.48
N SER A 188 10.30 -5.10 -12.74
CA SER A 188 10.65 -5.92 -13.91
C SER A 188 10.01 -5.35 -15.17
N SER A 189 10.72 -5.43 -16.31
CA SER A 189 10.22 -4.91 -17.59
C SER A 189 9.01 -5.68 -18.13
N TYR A 190 8.89 -6.96 -17.78
CA TYR A 190 7.72 -7.79 -18.08
C TYR A 190 7.57 -8.88 -17.01
N TYR A 191 6.37 -9.45 -16.95
CA TYR A 191 6.01 -10.58 -16.10
C TYR A 191 5.25 -11.62 -16.93
N THR A 192 5.38 -12.88 -16.58
CA THR A 192 4.46 -13.91 -17.10
C THR A 192 3.08 -13.70 -16.47
N PHE A 193 2.03 -14.15 -17.15
CA PHE A 193 0.66 -14.06 -16.60
C PHE A 193 0.53 -14.79 -15.25
N SER A 194 1.24 -15.90 -15.07
CA SER A 194 1.31 -16.65 -13.80
C SER A 194 1.92 -15.82 -12.67
N ALA A 195 3.03 -15.12 -12.93
CA ALA A 195 3.72 -14.29 -11.94
C ALA A 195 2.89 -13.08 -11.47
N LEU A 196 1.90 -12.63 -12.25
CA LEU A 196 1.03 -11.51 -11.86
C LEU A 196 0.15 -11.80 -10.63
N ALA A 197 0.00 -13.08 -10.27
CA ALA A 197 -0.73 -13.50 -9.07
C ALA A 197 0.18 -13.64 -7.83
N GLU A 198 1.49 -13.45 -7.97
CA GLU A 198 2.49 -13.87 -6.97
C GLU A 198 3.33 -12.71 -6.44
N PHE A 199 2.71 -11.57 -6.14
CA PHE A 199 3.41 -10.44 -5.52
C PHE A 199 3.34 -10.53 -4.00
N PRO A 200 4.47 -10.79 -3.28
CA PRO A 200 4.40 -11.01 -1.84
C PRO A 200 3.84 -9.83 -1.06
N PHE A 201 4.06 -8.60 -1.53
CA PHE A 201 3.57 -7.41 -0.84
C PHE A 201 2.05 -7.21 -0.92
N LEU A 202 1.38 -7.92 -1.86
CA LEU A 202 -0.07 -7.95 -1.96
C LEU A 202 -0.71 -8.95 -1.00
N PHE A 203 0.06 -9.60 -0.11
CA PHE A 203 -0.59 -10.13 1.09
C PHE A 203 -1.36 -8.98 1.77
N PRO A 204 -2.55 -9.23 2.31
CA PRO A 204 -3.14 -10.55 2.53
C PRO A 204 -4.26 -10.88 1.52
N PHE A 205 -4.23 -10.26 0.35
CA PHE A 205 -5.32 -10.32 -0.61
C PHE A 205 -5.35 -11.64 -1.39
N GLU A 206 -6.55 -12.19 -1.53
CA GLU A 206 -6.85 -13.31 -2.42
C GLU A 206 -7.66 -12.76 -3.59
N TYR A 207 -7.06 -12.75 -4.77
CA TYR A 207 -7.66 -12.17 -5.98
C TYR A 207 -7.42 -13.07 -7.19
N ARG A 208 -8.24 -12.88 -8.22
CA ARG A 208 -8.08 -13.55 -9.51
C ARG A 208 -8.03 -12.51 -10.62
N LEU A 209 -6.90 -12.45 -11.30
CA LEU A 209 -6.74 -11.63 -12.49
C LEU A 209 -7.35 -12.33 -13.70
N ALA A 210 -8.31 -11.68 -14.35
CA ALA A 210 -8.89 -12.16 -15.61
C ALA A 210 -7.96 -11.79 -16.77
N LYS A 211 -7.75 -12.71 -17.73
CA LYS A 211 -6.94 -12.42 -18.92
C LYS A 211 -7.56 -11.31 -19.76
N GLU A 212 -8.88 -11.31 -19.85
CA GLU A 212 -9.68 -10.33 -20.56
C GLU A 212 -9.44 -8.92 -20.01
N ALA A 213 -9.30 -8.78 -18.69
CA ALA A 213 -9.02 -7.49 -18.05
C ALA A 213 -7.64 -6.93 -18.46
N ILE A 214 -6.64 -7.79 -18.65
CA ILE A 214 -5.33 -7.37 -19.17
C ILE A 214 -5.43 -6.96 -20.64
N LEU A 215 -6.13 -7.75 -21.44
CA LEU A 215 -6.22 -7.53 -22.89
C LEU A 215 -7.05 -6.29 -23.26
N GLN A 216 -7.96 -5.87 -22.38
CA GLN A 216 -8.84 -4.71 -22.59
C GLN A 216 -8.30 -3.41 -21.99
N ASP A 217 -7.37 -3.47 -21.05
CA ASP A 217 -6.81 -2.29 -20.41
C ASP A 217 -5.57 -1.80 -21.17
N GLU A 218 -5.66 -0.58 -21.69
CA GLU A 218 -4.63 0.01 -22.54
C GLU A 218 -3.29 0.21 -21.82
N ALA A 219 -3.23 0.17 -20.48
CA ALA A 219 -1.98 0.28 -19.74
C ALA A 219 -1.09 -0.96 -19.90
N PHE A 220 -1.66 -2.12 -20.24
CA PHE A 220 -0.89 -3.34 -20.47
C PHE A 220 -0.49 -3.50 -21.93
N VAL A 221 0.69 -4.08 -22.12
CA VAL A 221 1.16 -4.59 -23.41
C VAL A 221 1.41 -6.07 -23.25
N THR A 222 0.81 -6.87 -24.13
CA THR A 222 0.94 -8.33 -24.08
C THR A 222 1.71 -8.87 -25.29
N THR A 223 2.69 -9.71 -25.03
CA THR A 223 3.49 -10.40 -26.04
C THR A 223 3.55 -11.89 -25.70
N ASN A 224 3.62 -12.76 -26.69
CA ASN A 224 3.80 -14.20 -26.46
C ASN A 224 5.27 -14.58 -26.66
N PHE A 225 5.92 -15.10 -25.63
CA PHE A 225 7.28 -15.62 -25.68
C PHE A 225 7.26 -17.10 -25.32
N GLY A 226 7.73 -17.97 -26.22
CA GLY A 226 7.86 -19.41 -25.93
C GLY A 226 6.55 -20.13 -25.60
N GLY A 227 5.39 -19.59 -26.00
CA GLY A 227 4.07 -20.14 -25.68
C GLY A 227 3.46 -19.58 -24.39
N GLU A 228 4.16 -18.71 -23.67
CA GLU A 228 3.68 -18.06 -22.45
C GLU A 228 3.34 -16.58 -22.69
N LEU A 229 2.20 -16.16 -22.14
CA LEU A 229 1.76 -14.76 -22.19
C LEU A 229 2.63 -13.92 -21.25
N SER A 230 3.38 -13.01 -21.83
CA SER A 230 4.15 -11.99 -21.12
C SER A 230 3.42 -10.66 -21.16
N VAL A 231 3.44 -9.94 -20.04
CA VAL A 231 2.73 -8.68 -19.81
C VAL A 231 3.71 -7.64 -19.31
N SER A 232 3.71 -6.46 -19.93
CA SER A 232 4.44 -5.27 -19.48
C SER A 232 3.49 -4.09 -19.31
N LEU A 233 3.90 -3.06 -18.57
CA LEU A 233 3.20 -1.78 -18.52
C LEU A 233 3.70 -0.88 -19.66
N LYS A 234 2.82 -0.04 -20.22
CA LYS A 234 3.25 1.07 -21.07
C LYS A 234 4.03 2.09 -20.23
N ASN A 235 5.13 2.59 -20.80
CA ASN A 235 5.89 3.70 -20.24
C ASN A 235 5.16 5.04 -20.43
#